data_AF-A0A2V3TU57-F1
#
_entry.id   AF-A0A2V3TU57-F1
#
_cell.length_a   1.000
_cell.length_b   1.000
_cell.length_c   1.000
_cell.angle_alpha   90.00
_cell.angle_beta   90.00
_cell.angle_gamma   90.00
#
_symmetry.space_group_name_H-M   'P 1'
#
loop_
_entity.id
_entity.type
_entity.pdbx_description
1 polymer ?
#
loop_
_entity_poly.entity_id
_entity_poly.type
_entity_poly.pdbx_seq_one_letter_code
_entity_poly.pdbx_strand_id
1 'polypeptide(L)'
;MNSLMEGQSHVASSAEAAGAATSPNRSDTVSSNQGPSLADLAHVESVTDERLRGWVHKDAADLLEGGLRVSIDGTPFANIAPQGLKAVPGAARYADKMIFELRLPRVPDTAPRRLIDVAFAANGQALPNSSRHPLPLRRPAKALVMIPAGARYEHDKIKLHRWPVERVIDTYSNIGDLMVYDSTLKLLSFEDVEVANIIDFTDKDVDRYNAEFDFVFLRGSNFIHEFMQWERAGELIARLKIPVYAIGVGAQAESNRRIDLPPEALRVWSGIADHCAQIGVRGAFSAQVLAENGIKNVEVVGCPSMFRARNEKLKLNVKDAYDIRKIAFSLRRETGKGYARNIEDYLRIQRDFMLRLDKESNLTVTLHGEREEKAFFFRHPERIEAAVNTLRGNGWLTSQNEAQILKIYENQLFFNRSVEQYDEFIRTMDLAIGYRVHGILPAMASGVPGVLVDYDERSKELAETHCIPLISEDDVAKLSWRDIYKPELFDKFQKAFPQRYRTMREFLNRNSVPHRL
;
A
#
# COMPACT_ATOMS: atom_id res chain seq x y z
N MET A 1 -14.90 5.78 22.55
CA MET A 1 -14.30 4.51 22.06
C MET A 1 -15.16 3.82 20.98
N ASN A 2 -16.50 3.93 20.99
CA ASN A 2 -17.35 3.40 19.90
C ASN A 2 -17.50 4.34 18.68
N SER A 3 -17.33 5.67 18.80
CA SER A 3 -17.47 6.59 17.65
C SER A 3 -16.22 6.69 16.75
N LEU A 4 -15.05 6.22 17.21
CA LEU A 4 -13.80 6.17 16.42
C LEU A 4 -13.85 5.15 15.27
N MET A 5 -14.79 4.20 15.31
CA MET A 5 -14.92 3.13 14.31
C MET A 5 -16.10 3.32 13.34
N GLU A 6 -17.00 4.28 13.59
CA GLU A 6 -18.20 4.49 12.78
C GLU A 6 -17.94 5.37 11.55
N GLY A 7 -16.92 6.24 11.58
CA GLY A 7 -16.55 7.07 10.44
C GLY A 7 -15.91 6.30 9.28
N GLN A 8 -15.21 5.19 9.55
CA GLN A 8 -14.34 4.56 8.54
C GLN A 8 -15.01 3.51 7.65
N SER A 9 -16.24 3.07 7.96
CA SER A 9 -17.04 2.29 6.98
C SER A 9 -17.74 3.17 5.94
N HIS A 10 -17.79 4.49 6.14
CA HIS A 10 -18.40 5.43 5.19
C HIS A 10 -17.41 6.00 4.17
N VAL A 11 -16.10 6.00 4.44
CA VAL A 11 -15.09 6.61 3.53
C VAL A 11 -14.83 5.76 2.28
N ALA A 12 -15.18 4.47 2.28
CA ALA A 12 -15.17 3.65 1.06
C ALA A 12 -16.48 3.72 0.25
N SER A 13 -17.54 4.36 0.78
CA SER A 13 -18.89 4.36 0.18
C SER A 13 -19.43 5.76 -0.18
N SER A 14 -18.65 6.84 -0.05
CA SER A 14 -19.14 8.21 -0.25
C SER A 14 -18.57 8.92 -1.50
N ALA A 15 -18.06 8.17 -2.48
CA ALA A 15 -17.72 8.72 -3.80
C ALA A 15 -18.94 8.83 -4.75
N GLU A 16 -20.16 8.72 -4.24
CA GLU A 16 -21.39 8.81 -5.03
C GLU A 16 -22.32 9.89 -4.46
N ALA A 17 -22.17 11.12 -4.97
CA ALA A 17 -23.24 12.06 -5.32
C ALA A 17 -22.68 13.49 -5.38
N ALA A 18 -22.18 13.89 -6.55
CA ALA A 18 -22.13 15.31 -6.91
C ALA A 18 -22.30 15.44 -8.42
N GLY A 19 -23.52 15.83 -8.82
CA GLY A 19 -23.87 16.13 -10.19
C GLY A 19 -23.20 17.40 -10.69
N ALA A 20 -23.15 17.47 -12.02
CA ALA A 20 -22.76 18.57 -12.89
C ALA A 20 -22.68 19.97 -12.24
N ALA A 21 -21.49 20.55 -12.24
CA ALA A 21 -21.28 21.99 -12.16
C ALA A 21 -20.30 22.41 -13.25
N THR A 22 -20.72 23.44 -13.98
CA THR A 22 -20.12 24.02 -15.18
C THR A 22 -18.73 24.62 -14.92
N SER A 23 -17.82 24.41 -15.86
CA SER A 23 -16.46 25.00 -15.88
C SER A 23 -16.50 26.53 -15.87
N PRO A 24 -15.65 27.20 -15.06
CA PRO A 24 -15.18 28.52 -15.38
C PRO A 24 -13.78 28.44 -16.01
N ASN A 25 -13.67 29.04 -17.19
CA ASN A 25 -12.41 29.48 -17.80
C ASN A 25 -11.57 30.28 -16.79
N ARG A 26 -10.27 29.99 -16.73
CA ARG A 26 -9.15 30.93 -16.42
C ARG A 26 -7.84 30.14 -16.48
N SER A 27 -6.98 30.37 -17.47
CA SER A 27 -6.07 31.50 -17.69
C SER A 27 -4.65 31.10 -17.29
N ASP A 28 -3.78 31.06 -18.30
CA ASP A 28 -2.34 30.89 -18.20
C ASP A 28 -1.66 31.78 -17.16
N THR A 29 -0.43 31.39 -16.82
CA THR A 29 0.55 31.95 -15.86
C THR A 29 0.47 31.30 -14.47
N VAL A 30 1.52 30.69 -13.92
CA VAL A 30 2.83 31.30 -13.64
C VAL A 30 3.94 30.23 -13.67
N SER A 31 5.01 30.48 -14.42
CA SER A 31 6.32 29.88 -14.15
C SER A 31 6.88 30.53 -12.89
N SER A 32 7.10 29.78 -11.81
CA SER A 32 7.88 30.29 -10.67
C SER A 32 9.20 29.53 -10.61
N ASN A 33 10.25 30.25 -11.01
CA ASN A 33 11.64 29.91 -10.83
C ASN A 33 11.99 30.08 -9.33
N GLN A 34 11.38 29.27 -8.46
CA GLN A 34 11.81 29.16 -7.07
C GLN A 34 13.01 28.21 -7.04
N GLY A 35 14.12 28.66 -6.43
CA GLY A 35 15.28 27.80 -6.22
C GLY A 35 14.93 26.51 -5.47
N PRO A 36 15.85 25.52 -5.43
CA PRO A 36 15.59 24.23 -4.80
C PRO A 36 15.19 24.41 -3.33
N SER A 37 14.20 23.63 -2.89
CA SER A 37 13.76 23.64 -1.49
C SER A 37 14.83 23.05 -0.57
N LEU A 38 14.75 23.27 0.74
CA LEU A 38 15.69 22.65 1.67
C LEU A 38 15.67 21.11 1.60
N ALA A 39 14.51 20.51 1.35
CA ALA A 39 14.32 19.07 1.13
C ALA A 39 15.00 18.55 -0.14
N ASP A 40 15.22 19.42 -1.14
CA ASP A 40 16.03 19.09 -2.32
C ASP A 40 17.53 19.14 -2.02
N LEU A 41 17.92 19.96 -1.04
CA LEU A 41 19.31 20.30 -0.75
C LEU A 41 19.95 19.45 0.34
N ALA A 42 19.22 18.95 1.33
CA ALA A 42 19.76 18.07 2.36
C ALA A 42 18.66 17.25 3.04
N HIS A 43 19.04 16.12 3.65
CA HIS A 43 18.09 15.28 4.39
C HIS A 43 18.81 14.34 5.36
N VAL A 44 18.23 14.13 6.54
CA VAL A 44 18.60 13.02 7.43
C VAL A 44 17.87 11.78 6.96
N GLU A 45 18.56 10.76 6.45
CA GLU A 45 17.90 9.54 5.98
C GLU A 45 17.37 8.69 7.14
N SER A 46 18.20 8.51 8.17
CA SER A 46 17.85 7.64 9.29
C SER A 46 18.55 8.03 10.58
N VAL A 47 17.83 7.91 11.70
CA VAL A 47 18.35 8.03 13.05
C VAL A 47 18.00 6.77 13.83
N THR A 48 19.01 6.04 14.27
CA THR A 48 18.90 4.83 15.11
C THR A 48 19.69 5.05 16.39
N ASP A 49 19.48 4.23 17.42
CA ASP A 49 20.26 4.25 18.67
C ASP A 49 21.76 3.88 18.50
N GLU A 50 22.20 3.59 17.26
CA GLU A 50 23.58 3.26 16.93
C GLU A 50 24.19 4.20 15.89
N ARG A 51 23.38 4.76 14.99
CA ARG A 51 23.86 5.43 13.78
C ARG A 51 22.91 6.54 13.34
N LEU A 52 23.51 7.65 12.93
CA LEU A 52 22.91 8.74 12.19
C LEU A 52 23.46 8.72 10.76
N ARG A 53 22.58 8.84 9.77
CA ARG A 53 22.96 8.91 8.35
C ARG A 53 22.11 9.93 7.62
N GLY A 54 22.71 10.63 6.66
CA GLY A 54 22.00 11.51 5.75
C GLY A 54 22.88 12.00 4.61
N TRP A 55 22.39 12.99 3.89
CA TRP A 55 23.08 13.54 2.74
C TRP A 55 22.86 15.04 2.58
N VAL A 56 23.75 15.67 1.84
CA VAL A 56 23.68 17.06 1.40
C VAL A 56 24.01 17.13 -0.10
N HIS A 57 23.20 17.85 -0.86
CA HIS A 57 23.36 18.05 -2.30
C HIS A 57 24.59 18.92 -2.57
N LYS A 58 25.24 18.71 -3.72
CA LYS A 58 26.41 19.53 -4.12
C LYS A 58 26.07 21.02 -4.22
N ASP A 59 24.84 21.34 -4.64
CA ASP A 59 24.36 22.73 -4.77
C ASP A 59 24.12 23.42 -3.42
N ALA A 60 24.17 22.69 -2.30
CA ALA A 60 24.09 23.25 -0.96
C ALA A 60 25.48 23.65 -0.40
N ALA A 61 26.50 23.78 -1.26
CA ALA A 61 27.87 24.12 -0.85
C ALA A 61 27.92 25.38 0.03
N ASP A 62 27.12 26.40 -0.30
CA ASP A 62 27.05 27.66 0.46
C ASP A 62 26.45 27.47 1.87
N LEU A 63 25.48 26.53 2.01
CA LEU A 63 24.89 26.19 3.31
C LEU A 63 25.83 25.36 4.18
N LEU A 64 26.76 24.63 3.55
CA LEU A 64 27.73 23.75 4.20
C LEU A 64 28.95 24.49 4.77
N GLU A 65 29.01 25.81 4.67
CA GLU A 65 30.08 26.57 5.33
C GLU A 65 30.11 26.25 6.84
N GLY A 66 31.27 25.83 7.36
CA GLY A 66 31.40 25.36 8.74
C GLY A 66 30.88 23.94 9.03
N GLY A 67 30.26 23.25 8.07
CA GLY A 67 29.83 21.85 8.17
C GLY A 67 28.43 21.65 8.77
N LEU A 68 28.20 20.48 9.36
CA LEU A 68 26.95 20.12 10.04
C LEU A 68 27.18 20.01 11.55
N ARG A 69 26.24 20.54 12.35
CA ARG A 69 26.20 20.37 13.79
C ARG A 69 25.20 19.28 14.16
N VAL A 70 25.63 18.33 14.97
CA VAL A 70 24.79 17.31 15.58
C VAL A 70 24.63 17.64 17.06
N SER A 71 23.39 17.70 17.54
CA SER A 71 23.06 17.92 18.94
C SER A 71 22.21 16.77 19.49
N ILE A 72 22.36 16.51 20.78
CA ILE A 72 21.55 15.55 21.55
C ILE A 72 20.85 16.32 22.65
N ASP A 73 19.52 16.34 22.65
CA ASP A 73 18.68 17.13 23.57
C ASP A 73 19.11 18.61 23.62
N GLY A 74 19.37 19.19 22.44
CA GLY A 74 19.86 20.58 22.32
C GLY A 74 21.32 20.80 22.72
N THR A 75 22.00 19.80 23.30
CA THR A 75 23.42 19.91 23.66
C THR A 75 24.30 19.54 22.46
N PRO A 76 25.27 20.38 22.05
CA PRO A 76 26.20 20.03 20.97
C PRO A 76 26.92 18.72 21.26
N PHE A 77 26.88 17.79 20.29
CA PHE A 77 27.49 16.47 20.40
C PHE A 77 28.68 16.30 19.45
N ALA A 78 28.49 16.65 18.17
CA ALA A 78 29.53 16.51 17.16
C ALA A 78 29.39 17.60 16.08
N ASN A 79 30.51 17.93 15.43
CA ASN A 79 30.52 18.69 14.19
C ASN A 79 31.09 17.82 13.07
N ILE A 80 30.38 17.75 11.95
CA ILE A 80 30.82 17.07 10.73
C ILE A 80 31.37 18.15 9.81
N ALA A 81 32.69 18.29 9.76
CA ALA A 81 33.34 19.22 8.84
C ALA A 81 32.99 18.87 7.38
N PRO A 82 32.99 19.85 6.44
CA PRO A 82 32.69 19.58 5.03
C PRO A 82 33.56 18.47 4.43
N GLN A 83 34.85 18.43 4.77
CA GLN A 83 35.79 17.36 4.39
C GLN A 83 35.41 15.96 4.90
N GLY A 84 34.58 15.87 5.94
CA GLY A 84 34.09 14.61 6.52
C GLY A 84 32.90 14.02 5.75
N LEU A 85 32.32 14.77 4.81
CA LEU A 85 31.28 14.29 3.92
C LEU A 85 31.91 13.46 2.79
N LYS A 86 31.33 12.29 2.50
CA LYS A 86 31.86 11.36 1.49
C LYS A 86 30.93 11.28 0.31
N ALA A 87 31.45 11.50 -0.90
CA ALA A 87 30.76 11.08 -2.11
C ALA A 87 30.67 9.54 -2.12
N VAL A 88 29.58 8.99 -2.65
CA VAL A 88 29.43 7.55 -2.88
C VAL A 88 29.53 7.30 -4.38
N PRO A 89 30.71 6.91 -4.90
CA PRO A 89 30.91 6.72 -6.33
C PRO A 89 30.01 5.59 -6.87
N GLY A 90 29.42 5.80 -8.05
CA GLY A 90 28.69 4.75 -8.79
C GLY A 90 27.26 4.46 -8.32
N ALA A 91 26.81 5.02 -7.20
CA ALA A 91 25.40 4.95 -6.83
C ALA A 91 24.62 6.08 -7.50
N ALA A 92 23.86 5.79 -8.56
CA ALA A 92 23.11 6.79 -9.34
C ALA A 92 22.27 7.74 -8.46
N ARG A 93 21.68 7.24 -7.38
CA ARG A 93 20.89 8.03 -6.41
C ARG A 93 21.70 9.09 -5.64
N TYR A 94 23.00 8.87 -5.45
CA TYR A 94 23.89 9.76 -4.71
C TYR A 94 24.91 10.45 -5.62
N ALA A 95 24.73 10.38 -6.94
CA ALA A 95 25.68 10.96 -7.91
C ALA A 95 25.98 12.44 -7.59
N ASP A 96 24.97 13.19 -7.14
CA ASP A 96 25.05 14.61 -6.80
C ASP A 96 24.93 14.92 -5.30
N LYS A 97 25.22 13.92 -4.47
CA LYS A 97 25.07 14.02 -3.01
C LYS A 97 26.36 13.66 -2.30
N MET A 98 26.64 14.38 -1.22
CA MET A 98 27.68 14.07 -0.25
C MET A 98 27.01 13.46 0.99
N ILE A 99 27.45 12.28 1.39
CA ILE A 99 26.87 11.51 2.49
C ILE A 99 27.59 11.81 3.79
N PHE A 100 26.83 11.94 4.87
CA PHE A 100 27.37 11.91 6.22
C PHE A 100 26.85 10.71 6.99
N GLU A 101 27.70 10.25 7.89
CA GLU A 101 27.39 9.12 8.73
C GLU A 101 28.18 9.18 10.02
N LEU A 102 27.47 9.01 11.12
CA LEU A 102 28.02 9.15 12.45
C LEU A 102 27.54 8.00 13.32
N ARG A 103 28.45 7.36 14.05
CA ARG A 103 28.08 6.43 15.13
C ARG A 103 27.64 7.25 16.34
N LEU A 104 26.47 6.93 16.87
CA LEU A 104 25.96 7.56 18.08
C LEU A 104 26.49 6.82 19.33
N PRO A 105 26.71 7.55 20.44
CA PRO A 105 27.18 6.94 21.67
C PRO A 105 26.08 6.04 22.23
N ARG A 106 26.48 4.98 22.93
CA ARG A 106 25.52 4.11 23.61
C ARG A 106 24.87 4.87 24.76
N VAL A 107 23.58 5.12 24.64
CA VAL A 107 22.74 5.64 25.72
C VAL A 107 22.01 4.47 26.37
N PRO A 108 22.01 4.34 27.71
CA PRO A 108 21.23 3.31 28.39
C PRO A 108 19.73 3.44 28.10
N ASP A 109 19.04 2.32 27.93
CA ASP A 109 17.58 2.28 27.65
C ASP A 109 16.73 2.86 28.80
N THR A 110 17.33 3.10 29.97
CA THR A 110 16.69 3.71 31.15
C THR A 110 16.63 5.24 31.08
N ALA A 111 17.28 5.87 30.10
CA ALA A 111 17.20 7.31 29.90
C ALA A 111 15.91 7.69 29.15
N PRO A 112 15.37 8.91 29.35
CA PRO A 112 14.32 9.44 28.48
C PRO A 112 14.80 9.40 27.02
N ARG A 113 13.87 9.15 26.09
CA ARG A 113 14.19 9.07 24.65
C ARG A 113 14.84 10.36 24.20
N ARG A 114 16.09 10.26 23.74
CA ARG A 114 16.90 11.40 23.30
C ARG A 114 16.34 11.97 22.00
N LEU A 115 16.45 13.27 21.83
CA LEU A 115 16.19 13.95 20.56
C LEU A 115 17.52 14.19 19.85
N ILE A 116 17.61 13.79 18.59
CA ILE A 116 18.78 14.05 17.74
C ILE A 116 18.43 15.14 16.73
N ASP A 117 19.25 16.18 16.72
CA ASP A 117 19.15 17.31 15.80
C ASP A 117 20.39 17.38 14.91
N VAL A 118 20.20 17.62 13.62
CA VAL A 118 21.23 17.90 12.64
C VAL A 118 20.90 19.22 11.97
N ALA A 119 21.82 20.17 12.01
CA ALA A 119 21.65 21.49 11.42
C ALA A 119 22.90 21.93 10.67
N PHE A 120 22.74 22.83 9.71
CA PHE A 120 23.86 23.53 9.09
C PHE A 120 24.57 24.40 10.14
N ALA A 121 25.90 24.28 10.23
CA ALA A 121 26.67 24.97 11.26
C ALA A 121 26.71 26.49 11.05
N ALA A 122 26.71 26.96 9.78
CA ALA A 122 26.75 28.38 9.43
C ALA A 122 25.54 29.17 9.93
N ASN A 123 24.32 28.65 9.71
CA ASN A 123 23.08 29.39 9.94
C ASN A 123 22.14 28.74 10.97
N GLY A 124 22.48 27.54 11.48
CA GLY A 124 21.68 26.80 12.45
C GLY A 124 20.39 26.20 11.90
N GLN A 125 20.17 26.26 10.58
CA GLN A 125 18.97 25.70 9.95
C GLN A 125 18.98 24.17 10.05
N ALA A 126 17.93 23.60 10.66
CA ALA A 126 17.78 22.15 10.79
C ALA A 126 17.57 21.49 9.44
N LEU A 127 18.17 20.31 9.26
CA LEU A 127 17.95 19.49 8.07
C LEU A 127 16.53 18.88 8.10
N PRO A 128 15.90 18.64 6.95
CA PRO A 128 14.71 17.80 6.85
C PRO A 128 14.93 16.43 7.48
N ASN A 129 13.90 15.90 8.14
CA ASN A 129 13.94 14.71 8.99
C ASN A 129 14.92 14.75 10.18
N SER A 130 15.38 15.94 10.56
CA SER A 130 16.04 16.21 11.85
C SER A 130 15.02 16.26 12.99
N SER A 131 15.51 16.39 14.22
CA SER A 131 14.72 16.52 15.45
C SER A 131 13.88 15.27 15.69
N ARG A 132 14.56 14.12 15.70
CA ARG A 132 13.93 12.81 15.80
C ARG A 132 14.42 12.02 17.01
N HIS A 133 13.51 11.26 17.60
CA HIS A 133 13.86 10.18 18.48
C HIS A 133 14.48 9.03 17.67
N PRO A 134 15.66 8.55 18.07
CA PRO A 134 16.27 7.40 17.44
C PRO A 134 15.35 6.18 17.48
N LEU A 135 15.33 5.46 16.37
CA LEU A 135 14.70 4.16 16.31
C LEU A 135 15.57 3.11 17.04
N PRO A 136 15.00 2.29 17.94
CA PRO A 136 15.78 1.31 18.67
C PRO A 136 16.12 0.11 17.78
N LEU A 137 17.41 -0.23 17.69
CA LEU A 137 17.86 -1.49 17.07
C LEU A 137 18.12 -2.59 18.11
N ARG A 138 18.23 -2.22 19.39
CA ARG A 138 18.58 -3.14 20.49
C ARG A 138 17.40 -3.70 21.27
N ARG A 139 16.21 -3.15 21.07
CA ARG A 139 14.96 -3.64 21.67
C ARG A 139 13.84 -3.71 20.62
N PRO A 140 12.81 -4.54 20.84
CA PRO A 140 11.59 -4.48 20.04
C PRO A 140 11.01 -3.06 19.98
N ALA A 141 10.58 -2.66 18.79
CA ALA A 141 10.01 -1.33 18.54
C ALA A 141 8.48 -1.35 18.68
N LYS A 142 7.91 -0.31 19.28
CA LYS A 142 6.46 -0.07 19.32
C LYS A 142 6.06 0.80 18.14
N ALA A 143 4.98 0.44 17.47
CA ALA A 143 4.57 1.10 16.24
C ALA A 143 3.18 1.71 16.35
N LEU A 144 2.94 2.77 15.58
CA LEU A 144 1.61 3.26 15.27
C LEU A 144 1.28 2.94 13.82
N VAL A 145 0.02 2.62 13.55
CA VAL A 145 -0.52 2.51 12.19
C VAL A 145 -1.47 3.66 11.90
N MET A 146 -1.28 4.31 10.75
CA MET A 146 -2.26 5.21 10.15
C MET A 146 -3.18 4.41 9.22
N ILE A 147 -4.49 4.66 9.34
CA ILE A 147 -5.53 4.09 8.47
C ILE A 147 -5.45 2.54 8.43
N PRO A 148 -5.59 1.83 9.56
CA PRO A 148 -5.58 0.36 9.59
C PRO A 148 -6.76 -0.24 8.82
N ALA A 149 -6.74 -1.57 8.61
CA ALA A 149 -7.85 -2.29 7.99
C ALA A 149 -8.22 -3.55 8.80
N GLY A 150 -9.46 -3.63 9.29
CA GLY A 150 -9.91 -4.75 10.11
C GLY A 150 -9.36 -4.72 11.55
N ALA A 151 -9.58 -5.80 12.28
CA ALA A 151 -9.15 -6.00 13.65
C ALA A 151 -7.90 -6.89 13.70
N ARG A 152 -6.84 -6.39 14.36
CA ARG A 152 -5.65 -7.18 14.68
C ARG A 152 -5.97 -8.20 15.77
N TYR A 153 -5.44 -9.41 15.64
CA TYR A 153 -5.46 -10.45 16.66
C TYR A 153 -4.13 -11.20 16.70
N GLU A 154 -3.87 -11.87 17.83
CA GLU A 154 -2.54 -12.43 18.12
C GLU A 154 -1.46 -11.34 17.97
N HIS A 155 -0.48 -11.53 17.09
CA HIS A 155 0.59 -10.55 16.87
C HIS A 155 0.38 -9.74 15.59
N ASP A 156 0.39 -10.41 14.43
CA ASP A 156 0.43 -9.80 13.10
C ASP A 156 -0.72 -10.25 12.18
N LYS A 157 -1.77 -10.88 12.74
CA LYS A 157 -2.90 -11.40 11.97
C LYS A 157 -4.07 -10.44 11.96
N ILE A 158 -4.75 -10.35 10.82
CA ILE A 158 -5.93 -9.48 10.64
C ILE A 158 -7.19 -10.30 10.35
N LYS A 159 -8.29 -9.87 10.97
CA LYS A 159 -9.64 -10.34 10.69
C LYS A 159 -10.62 -9.19 10.51
N LEU A 160 -11.78 -9.46 9.93
CA LEU A 160 -12.88 -8.52 9.94
C LEU A 160 -13.26 -8.16 11.37
N HIS A 161 -13.73 -6.94 11.56
CA HIS A 161 -14.34 -6.54 12.83
C HIS A 161 -15.48 -7.49 13.19
N ARG A 162 -15.75 -7.61 14.50
CA ARG A 162 -16.81 -8.49 15.01
C ARG A 162 -18.18 -7.85 14.75
N TRP A 163 -18.63 -7.94 13.51
CA TRP A 163 -19.93 -7.46 13.07
C TRP A 163 -20.94 -8.61 12.96
N PRO A 164 -22.24 -8.33 13.22
CA PRO A 164 -23.33 -9.22 12.83
C PRO A 164 -23.27 -9.56 11.35
N VAL A 165 -23.77 -10.74 10.96
CA VAL A 165 -23.68 -11.24 9.58
C VAL A 165 -24.37 -10.29 8.62
N GLU A 166 -25.51 -9.73 9.02
CA GLU A 166 -26.30 -8.76 8.26
C GLU A 166 -25.44 -7.53 7.92
N ARG A 167 -24.72 -6.98 8.89
CA ARG A 167 -23.81 -5.85 8.65
C ARG A 167 -22.65 -6.23 7.73
N VAL A 168 -22.13 -7.46 7.81
CA VAL A 168 -21.07 -7.94 6.89
C VAL A 168 -21.56 -8.04 5.46
N ILE A 169 -22.80 -8.52 5.26
CA ILE A 169 -23.47 -8.59 3.96
C ILE A 169 -23.71 -7.17 3.42
N ASP A 170 -24.34 -6.31 4.22
CA ASP A 170 -24.82 -5.00 3.80
C ASP A 170 -23.67 -3.98 3.59
N THR A 171 -22.52 -4.20 4.23
CA THR A 171 -21.35 -3.30 4.10
C THR A 171 -20.39 -3.83 3.05
N TYR A 172 -20.14 -3.03 2.01
CA TYR A 172 -19.00 -3.30 1.14
C TYR A 172 -17.71 -3.20 1.95
N SER A 173 -16.98 -4.31 2.03
CA SER A 173 -15.74 -4.41 2.80
C SER A 173 -14.65 -4.84 1.85
N ASN A 174 -13.74 -3.94 1.49
CA ASN A 174 -12.61 -4.25 0.63
C ASN A 174 -11.65 -5.21 1.34
N ILE A 175 -11.84 -6.52 1.16
CA ILE A 175 -11.03 -7.54 1.85
C ILE A 175 -9.57 -7.48 1.44
N GLY A 176 -9.26 -6.95 0.27
CA GLY A 176 -7.89 -6.71 -0.17
C GLY A 176 -7.11 -5.82 0.81
N ASP A 177 -7.74 -4.82 1.43
CA ASP A 177 -7.07 -3.94 2.39
C ASP A 177 -6.66 -4.68 3.67
N LEU A 178 -7.46 -5.66 4.12
CA LEU A 178 -7.09 -6.53 5.24
C LEU A 178 -5.82 -7.32 4.90
N MET A 179 -5.74 -7.85 3.66
CA MET A 179 -4.59 -8.62 3.20
C MET A 179 -3.34 -7.76 3.10
N VAL A 180 -3.45 -6.51 2.64
CA VAL A 180 -2.30 -5.59 2.61
C VAL A 180 -1.82 -5.27 4.01
N TYR A 181 -2.74 -4.97 4.92
CA TYR A 181 -2.37 -4.63 6.29
C TYR A 181 -1.73 -5.82 7.02
N ASP A 182 -2.35 -7.00 6.96
CA ASP A 182 -1.79 -8.26 7.47
C ASP A 182 -0.40 -8.55 6.89
N SER A 183 -0.24 -8.38 5.58
CA SER A 183 1.05 -8.58 4.93
C SER A 183 2.08 -7.57 5.42
N THR A 184 1.70 -6.30 5.59
CA THR A 184 2.59 -5.27 6.14
C THR A 184 3.07 -5.66 7.54
N LEU A 185 2.16 -6.09 8.43
CA LEU A 185 2.52 -6.55 9.76
C LEU A 185 3.47 -7.76 9.72
N LYS A 186 3.26 -8.72 8.82
CA LYS A 186 4.16 -9.87 8.64
C LYS A 186 5.58 -9.49 8.21
N LEU A 187 5.74 -8.37 7.49
CA LEU A 187 7.05 -7.85 7.08
C LEU A 187 7.78 -7.12 8.20
N LEU A 188 7.04 -6.44 9.08
CA LEU A 188 7.60 -5.60 10.13
C LEU A 188 7.97 -6.40 11.37
N SER A 189 9.02 -5.95 12.08
CA SER A 189 9.37 -6.41 13.41
C SER A 189 8.90 -5.38 14.42
N PHE A 190 8.05 -5.79 15.37
CA PHE A 190 7.50 -4.89 16.37
C PHE A 190 7.12 -5.65 17.64
N GLU A 191 7.16 -4.95 18.76
CA GLU A 191 6.58 -5.39 20.04
C GLU A 191 5.06 -5.33 19.96
N ASP A 192 4.54 -4.14 19.64
CA ASP A 192 3.12 -3.87 19.57
C ASP A 192 2.78 -2.81 18.51
N VAL A 193 1.52 -2.79 18.08
CA VAL A 193 0.98 -1.82 17.12
C VAL A 193 -0.34 -1.25 17.67
N GLU A 194 -0.39 0.07 17.80
CA GLU A 194 -1.60 0.84 18.08
C GLU A 194 -2.05 1.70 16.89
N VAL A 195 -3.30 2.13 16.89
CA VAL A 195 -3.83 3.02 15.85
C VAL A 195 -3.48 4.47 16.19
N ALA A 196 -2.86 5.18 15.24
CA ALA A 196 -2.74 6.64 15.31
C ALA A 196 -4.11 7.26 15.01
N ASN A 197 -4.67 7.98 15.99
CA ASN A 197 -5.90 8.74 15.80
C ASN A 197 -5.58 9.98 14.94
N ILE A 198 -6.13 10.03 13.72
CA ILE A 198 -5.96 11.16 12.80
C ILE A 198 -7.18 12.08 12.74
N ILE A 199 -8.23 11.80 13.53
CA ILE A 199 -9.52 12.49 13.42
C ILE A 199 -9.62 13.58 14.50
N ASP A 200 -9.56 13.20 15.76
CA ASP A 200 -9.83 14.08 16.91
C ASP A 200 -8.76 13.96 18.00
N PHE A 201 -7.51 13.73 17.59
CA PHE A 201 -6.38 13.65 18.54
C PHE A 201 -6.18 14.96 19.30
N THR A 202 -5.66 14.81 20.52
CA THR A 202 -5.33 15.87 21.47
C THR A 202 -3.82 16.04 21.61
N ASP A 203 -3.39 17.11 22.29
CA ASP A 203 -1.97 17.32 22.61
C ASP A 203 -1.40 16.16 23.44
N LYS A 204 -2.22 15.61 24.34
CA LYS A 204 -1.86 14.44 25.14
C LYS A 204 -1.58 13.20 24.27
N ASP A 205 -2.33 13.02 23.18
CA ASP A 205 -2.10 11.91 22.26
C ASP A 205 -0.77 12.09 21.52
N VAL A 206 -0.46 13.31 21.06
CA VAL A 206 0.82 13.62 20.41
C VAL A 206 2.00 13.41 21.35
N ASP A 207 1.90 13.91 22.58
CA ASP A 207 2.95 13.73 23.60
C ASP A 207 3.17 12.25 23.89
N ARG A 208 2.09 11.48 24.03
CA ARG A 208 2.13 10.02 24.20
C ARG A 208 2.78 9.34 23.01
N TYR A 209 2.36 9.67 21.78
CA TYR A 209 2.92 9.08 20.56
C TYR A 209 4.44 9.30 20.47
N ASN A 210 4.92 10.50 20.76
CA ASN A 210 6.34 10.81 20.75
C ASN A 210 7.12 10.14 21.89
N ALA A 211 6.52 10.01 23.07
CA ALA A 211 7.17 9.41 24.23
C ALA A 211 7.23 7.88 24.16
N GLU A 212 6.15 7.22 23.72
CA GLU A 212 5.95 5.78 23.88
C GLU A 212 6.18 4.94 22.61
N PHE A 213 6.04 5.52 21.42
CA PHE A 213 6.10 4.78 20.15
C PHE A 213 7.35 5.11 19.35
N ASP A 214 7.90 4.11 18.68
CA ASP A 214 9.19 4.24 18.01
C ASP A 214 9.06 4.69 16.55
N PHE A 215 7.93 4.39 15.89
CA PHE A 215 7.64 4.85 14.53
C PHE A 215 6.16 4.76 14.19
N VAL A 216 5.77 5.42 13.09
CA VAL A 216 4.44 5.32 12.47
C VAL A 216 4.58 4.74 11.07
N PHE A 217 3.61 3.93 10.63
CA PHE A 217 3.51 3.54 9.23
C PHE A 217 2.09 3.71 8.68
N LEU A 218 2.02 4.16 7.43
CA LEU A 218 0.84 4.12 6.59
C LEU A 218 0.89 2.82 5.77
N ARG A 219 -0.14 1.98 5.95
CA ARG A 219 -0.26 0.72 5.20
C ARG A 219 -0.35 0.98 3.70
N GLY A 220 -0.07 -0.04 2.89
CA GLY A 220 -0.33 0.04 1.45
C GLY A 220 -1.82 0.17 1.16
N SER A 221 -2.17 1.09 0.26
CA SER A 221 -3.51 1.25 -0.34
C SER A 221 -3.40 2.18 -1.55
N ASN A 222 -4.52 2.47 -2.20
CA ASN A 222 -4.61 3.46 -3.26
C ASN A 222 -4.87 4.86 -2.68
N PHE A 223 -3.94 5.40 -1.88
CA PHE A 223 -4.15 6.68 -1.18
C PHE A 223 -3.76 7.93 -2.00
N ILE A 224 -3.10 7.76 -3.15
CA ILE A 224 -2.58 8.88 -3.94
C ILE A 224 -3.64 9.27 -5.00
N HIS A 225 -4.57 10.15 -4.63
CA HIS A 225 -5.56 10.76 -5.54
C HIS A 225 -6.18 12.02 -4.92
N GLU A 226 -6.95 12.76 -5.73
CA GLU A 226 -7.46 14.11 -5.40
C GLU A 226 -8.58 14.11 -4.35
N PHE A 227 -9.26 12.98 -4.20
CA PHE A 227 -10.44 12.83 -3.35
C PHE A 227 -10.16 12.16 -2.01
N MET A 228 -8.90 11.87 -1.69
CA MET A 228 -8.53 11.19 -0.45
C MET A 228 -8.81 12.11 0.75
N GLN A 229 -9.60 11.63 1.70
CA GLN A 229 -9.90 12.34 2.94
C GLN A 229 -8.79 12.04 3.96
N TRP A 230 -7.97 13.04 4.29
CA TRP A 230 -6.84 12.88 5.20
C TRP A 230 -7.13 13.30 6.63
N GLU A 231 -8.33 13.80 6.90
CA GLU A 231 -8.74 14.28 8.23
C GLU A 231 -7.69 15.28 8.76
N ARG A 232 -7.16 15.06 9.97
CA ARG A 232 -6.06 15.86 10.55
C ARG A 232 -4.70 15.15 10.45
N ALA A 233 -4.52 14.18 9.55
CA ALA A 233 -3.28 13.42 9.43
C ALA A 233 -2.04 14.32 9.18
N GLY A 234 -2.16 15.34 8.33
CA GLY A 234 -1.06 16.27 8.05
C GLY A 234 -0.64 17.08 9.29
N GLU A 235 -1.61 17.48 10.12
CA GLU A 235 -1.35 18.16 11.40
C GLU A 235 -0.65 17.22 12.39
N LEU A 236 -1.12 15.97 12.48
CA LEU A 236 -0.51 14.97 13.35
C LEU A 236 0.95 14.74 12.94
N ILE A 237 1.21 14.45 11.67
CA ILE A 237 2.56 14.15 11.15
C ILE A 237 3.53 15.28 11.48
N ALA A 238 3.14 16.53 11.24
CA ALA A 238 3.98 17.71 11.51
C ALA A 238 4.40 17.84 12.99
N ARG A 239 3.63 17.25 13.92
CA ARG A 239 3.91 17.30 15.36
C ARG A 239 4.64 16.06 15.90
N LEU A 240 4.81 15.03 15.06
CA LEU A 240 5.55 13.83 15.46
C LEU A 240 7.06 14.11 15.45
N LYS A 241 7.76 13.52 16.42
CA LYS A 241 9.22 13.49 16.56
C LYS A 241 9.76 12.08 16.34
N ILE A 242 8.93 11.22 15.77
CA ILE A 242 9.25 9.84 15.42
C ILE A 242 9.12 9.68 13.91
N PRO A 243 9.83 8.71 13.31
CA PRO A 243 9.73 8.46 11.89
C PRO A 243 8.32 8.06 11.46
N VAL A 244 7.95 8.42 10.22
CA VAL A 244 6.66 8.11 9.60
C VAL A 244 6.94 7.56 8.20
N TYR A 245 6.48 6.35 7.92
CA TYR A 245 6.76 5.67 6.66
C TYR A 245 5.47 5.34 5.90
N ALA A 246 5.53 5.26 4.58
CA ALA A 246 4.46 4.70 3.76
C ALA A 246 4.99 3.51 2.97
N ILE A 247 4.27 2.38 3.01
CA ILE A 247 4.73 1.09 2.46
C ILE A 247 3.74 0.56 1.43
N GLY A 248 4.10 0.61 0.15
CA GLY A 248 3.30 0.06 -0.95
C GLY A 248 2.03 0.87 -1.23
N VAL A 249 2.12 2.19 -1.15
CA VAL A 249 1.03 3.11 -1.50
C VAL A 249 0.96 3.34 -3.02
N GLY A 250 -0.26 3.51 -3.55
CA GLY A 250 -0.51 3.61 -4.98
C GLY A 250 -1.39 4.77 -5.38
N ALA A 251 -1.23 5.20 -6.63
CA ALA A 251 -2.12 6.14 -7.29
C ALA A 251 -3.44 5.47 -7.71
N GLN A 252 -4.52 6.26 -7.72
CA GLN A 252 -5.82 5.83 -8.20
C GLN A 252 -6.26 6.70 -9.37
N ALA A 253 -6.34 6.09 -10.55
CA ALA A 253 -6.91 6.70 -11.73
C ALA A 253 -7.54 5.64 -12.64
N GLU A 254 -8.55 6.06 -13.40
CA GLU A 254 -9.25 5.31 -14.45
C GLU A 254 -8.41 5.11 -15.72
N SER A 255 -7.38 5.94 -15.88
CA SER A 255 -6.42 5.90 -16.98
C SER A 255 -5.11 6.55 -16.53
N ASN A 256 -4.04 6.33 -17.29
CA ASN A 256 -2.78 7.03 -17.05
C ASN A 256 -2.93 8.51 -17.41
N ARG A 257 -3.34 9.30 -16.42
CA ARG A 257 -3.53 10.75 -16.50
C ARG A 257 -2.71 11.44 -15.42
N ARG A 258 -2.43 12.72 -15.64
CA ARG A 258 -1.87 13.59 -14.60
C ARG A 258 -2.85 13.72 -13.43
N ILE A 259 -2.30 13.70 -12.22
CA ILE A 259 -3.02 13.89 -10.95
C ILE A 259 -2.35 15.04 -10.22
N ASP A 260 -3.05 16.16 -10.06
CA ASP A 260 -2.59 17.27 -9.22
C ASP A 260 -3.20 17.11 -7.82
N LEU A 261 -2.36 16.87 -6.82
CA LEU A 261 -2.80 16.59 -5.46
C LEU A 261 -3.25 17.88 -4.76
N PRO A 262 -4.37 17.87 -4.01
CA PRO A 262 -4.82 19.04 -3.29
C PRO A 262 -3.84 19.40 -2.15
N PRO A 263 -3.83 20.66 -1.66
CA PRO A 263 -2.92 21.10 -0.62
C PRO A 263 -2.92 20.24 0.66
N GLU A 264 -4.07 19.68 1.02
CA GLU A 264 -4.18 18.75 2.17
C GLU A 264 -3.40 17.46 1.95
N ALA A 265 -3.53 16.83 0.78
CA ALA A 265 -2.77 15.66 0.41
C ALA A 265 -1.27 15.97 0.31
N LEU A 266 -0.90 17.13 -0.26
CA LEU A 266 0.49 17.58 -0.32
C LEU A 266 1.10 17.76 1.07
N ARG A 267 0.36 18.31 2.05
CA ARG A 267 0.81 18.40 3.45
C ARG A 267 1.12 17.02 4.04
N VAL A 268 0.28 16.02 3.77
CA VAL A 268 0.52 14.65 4.24
C VAL A 268 1.73 14.03 3.55
N TRP A 269 1.80 14.04 2.22
CA TRP A 269 2.89 13.39 1.50
C TRP A 269 4.24 14.08 1.72
N SER A 270 4.27 15.42 1.79
CA SER A 270 5.47 16.17 2.18
C SER A 270 5.87 15.85 3.62
N GLY A 271 4.90 15.81 4.54
CA GLY A 271 5.14 15.41 5.92
C GLY A 271 5.71 14.00 6.02
N ILE A 272 5.19 13.01 5.30
CA ILE A 272 5.76 11.65 5.29
C ILE A 272 7.18 11.70 4.68
N ALA A 273 7.37 12.41 3.56
CA ALA A 273 8.67 12.56 2.92
C ALA A 273 9.73 13.12 3.87
N ASP A 274 9.39 14.14 4.67
CA ASP A 274 10.25 14.77 5.68
C ASP A 274 10.47 13.89 6.93
N HIS A 275 9.81 12.74 7.03
CA HIS A 275 9.92 11.82 8.17
C HIS A 275 10.57 10.48 7.80
N CYS A 276 11.00 10.31 6.53
CA CYS A 276 11.58 9.06 6.06
C CYS A 276 12.68 9.26 5.02
N ALA A 277 13.55 8.25 4.86
CA ALA A 277 14.51 8.26 3.76
C ALA A 277 13.80 8.13 2.41
N GLN A 278 12.76 7.30 2.33
CA GLN A 278 11.97 7.07 1.12
C GLN A 278 10.51 6.67 1.42
N ILE A 279 9.60 7.08 0.53
CA ILE A 279 8.23 6.58 0.42
C ILE A 279 8.20 5.37 -0.52
N GLY A 280 7.64 4.25 -0.07
CA GLY A 280 7.52 3.03 -0.87
C GLY A 280 6.22 3.03 -1.66
N VAL A 281 6.30 3.07 -2.99
CA VAL A 281 5.14 3.06 -3.89
C VAL A 281 4.96 1.74 -4.64
N ARG A 282 3.76 1.55 -5.19
CA ARG A 282 3.37 0.33 -5.91
C ARG A 282 4.02 0.15 -7.27
N GLY A 283 4.32 1.23 -7.98
CA GLY A 283 4.90 1.17 -9.32
C GLY A 283 5.32 2.54 -9.87
N ALA A 284 5.65 2.56 -11.16
CA ALA A 284 6.21 3.73 -11.83
C ALA A 284 5.22 4.89 -11.94
N PHE A 285 3.93 4.61 -12.16
CA PHE A 285 2.90 5.65 -12.27
C PHE A 285 2.73 6.38 -10.93
N SER A 286 2.64 5.64 -9.82
CA SER A 286 2.58 6.18 -8.47
C SER A 286 3.82 7.01 -8.12
N ALA A 287 5.01 6.57 -8.55
CA ALA A 287 6.25 7.33 -8.39
C ALA A 287 6.22 8.64 -9.19
N GLN A 288 5.76 8.58 -10.43
CA GLN A 288 5.62 9.74 -11.30
C GLN A 288 4.65 10.77 -10.71
N VAL A 289 3.46 10.34 -10.27
CA VAL A 289 2.47 11.24 -9.67
C VAL A 289 3.05 11.98 -8.46
N LEU A 290 3.72 11.29 -7.55
CA LEU A 290 4.37 11.93 -6.40
C LEU A 290 5.48 12.90 -6.84
N ALA A 291 6.32 12.52 -7.80
CA ALA A 291 7.40 13.37 -8.31
C ALA A 291 6.90 14.65 -8.98
N GLU A 292 5.85 14.55 -9.81
CA GLU A 292 5.19 15.69 -10.46
C GLU A 292 4.56 16.66 -9.43
N ASN A 293 4.18 16.14 -8.26
CA ASN A 293 3.67 16.90 -7.13
C ASN A 293 4.78 17.37 -6.15
N GLY A 294 6.05 17.24 -6.52
CA GLY A 294 7.20 17.74 -5.75
C GLY A 294 7.80 16.76 -4.74
N ILE A 295 7.28 15.53 -4.64
CA ILE A 295 7.75 14.51 -3.70
C ILE A 295 8.73 13.56 -4.39
N LYS A 296 10.03 13.73 -4.12
CA LYS A 296 11.10 13.09 -4.91
C LYS A 296 11.77 11.89 -4.24
N ASN A 297 11.64 11.72 -2.93
CA ASN A 297 12.24 10.60 -2.20
C ASN A 297 11.38 9.34 -2.27
N VAL A 298 11.11 8.85 -3.48
CA VAL A 298 10.22 7.70 -3.72
C VAL A 298 11.03 6.47 -4.17
N GLU A 299 10.57 5.28 -3.81
CA GLU A 299 11.08 3.99 -4.29
C GLU A 299 9.93 3.10 -4.76
N VAL A 300 10.08 2.49 -5.95
CA VAL A 300 9.13 1.50 -6.44
C VAL A 300 9.41 0.15 -5.76
N VAL A 301 8.53 -0.24 -4.83
CA VAL A 301 8.69 -1.47 -4.03
C VAL A 301 7.58 -2.49 -4.25
N GLY A 302 6.45 -2.07 -4.85
CA GLY A 302 5.28 -2.92 -5.02
C GLY A 302 4.45 -3.08 -3.73
N CYS A 303 3.49 -4.01 -3.75
CA CYS A 303 2.64 -4.29 -2.58
C CYS A 303 3.27 -5.29 -1.59
N PRO A 304 3.20 -5.04 -0.26
CA PRO A 304 3.62 -5.98 0.79
C PRO A 304 3.06 -7.39 0.65
N SER A 305 1.86 -7.55 0.06
CA SER A 305 1.20 -8.85 -0.10
C SER A 305 1.99 -9.86 -0.93
N MET A 306 2.91 -9.43 -1.79
CA MET A 306 3.80 -10.34 -2.52
C MET A 306 4.92 -10.94 -1.68
N PHE A 307 5.32 -10.27 -0.59
CA PHE A 307 6.49 -10.63 0.20
C PHE A 307 6.14 -11.33 1.51
N ARG A 308 4.84 -11.50 1.79
CA ARG A 308 4.32 -11.98 3.07
C ARG A 308 4.80 -13.36 3.50
N ALA A 309 5.21 -14.22 2.56
CA ALA A 309 5.82 -15.51 2.86
C ALA A 309 7.28 -15.41 3.34
N ARG A 310 7.89 -14.21 3.24
CA ARG A 310 9.28 -13.92 3.63
C ARG A 310 10.30 -14.89 3.03
N ASN A 311 10.04 -15.33 1.79
CA ASN A 311 10.90 -16.28 1.09
C ASN A 311 11.45 -15.63 -0.19
N GLU A 312 12.70 -15.16 -0.17
CA GLU A 312 13.39 -14.60 -1.34
C GLU A 312 13.45 -15.59 -2.52
N LYS A 313 13.43 -16.90 -2.23
CA LYS A 313 13.51 -18.00 -3.20
C LYS A 313 12.13 -18.61 -3.48
N LEU A 314 11.05 -17.82 -3.38
CA LEU A 314 9.70 -18.25 -3.71
C LEU A 314 9.68 -19.01 -5.04
N LYS A 315 8.95 -20.13 -5.07
CA LYS A 315 8.70 -20.91 -6.28
C LYS A 315 7.20 -21.11 -6.43
N LEU A 316 6.71 -20.83 -7.63
CA LEU A 316 5.36 -21.17 -8.04
C LEU A 316 5.29 -22.66 -8.42
N ASN A 317 4.20 -23.32 -8.01
CA ASN A 317 3.81 -24.65 -8.44
C ASN A 317 3.09 -24.57 -9.79
N VAL A 318 3.83 -24.20 -10.83
CA VAL A 318 3.32 -24.11 -12.20
C VAL A 318 3.08 -25.52 -12.72
N LYS A 319 1.90 -25.76 -13.30
CA LYS A 319 1.47 -27.04 -13.84
C LYS A 319 1.16 -26.88 -15.31
N ASP A 320 1.18 -27.97 -16.07
CA ASP A 320 0.59 -27.96 -17.40
C ASP A 320 -0.91 -27.67 -17.31
N ALA A 321 -1.46 -27.01 -18.33
CA ALA A 321 -2.88 -26.61 -18.33
C ALA A 321 -3.78 -27.81 -18.05
N TYR A 322 -3.49 -28.98 -18.64
CA TYR A 322 -4.27 -30.22 -18.49
C TYR A 322 -4.31 -30.77 -17.05
N ASP A 323 -3.33 -30.42 -16.21
CA ASP A 323 -3.24 -30.86 -14.82
C ASP A 323 -3.89 -29.87 -13.83
N ILE A 324 -4.24 -28.67 -14.29
CA ILE A 324 -4.97 -27.67 -13.50
C ILE A 324 -6.45 -28.08 -13.43
N ARG A 325 -6.93 -28.28 -12.20
CA ARG A 325 -8.32 -28.67 -11.91
C ARG A 325 -9.02 -27.64 -11.04
N LYS A 326 -8.37 -27.11 -10.01
CA LYS A 326 -8.96 -26.20 -9.04
C LYS A 326 -8.57 -24.75 -9.34
N ILE A 327 -9.55 -23.93 -9.69
CA ILE A 327 -9.33 -22.52 -10.05
C ILE A 327 -10.03 -21.61 -9.05
N ALA A 328 -9.27 -20.73 -8.41
CA ALA A 328 -9.82 -19.61 -7.66
C ALA A 328 -10.04 -18.43 -8.62
N PHE A 329 -11.30 -18.04 -8.81
CA PHE A 329 -11.67 -16.86 -9.57
C PHE A 329 -11.90 -15.67 -8.66
N SER A 330 -11.17 -14.57 -8.84
CA SER A 330 -11.35 -13.37 -8.03
C SER A 330 -12.34 -12.40 -8.66
N LEU A 331 -13.55 -12.32 -8.08
CA LEU A 331 -14.66 -11.52 -8.58
C LEU A 331 -14.48 -10.03 -8.24
N ARG A 332 -14.91 -9.16 -9.14
CA ARG A 332 -15.03 -7.72 -8.96
C ARG A 332 -16.28 -7.22 -9.68
N ARG A 333 -17.46 -7.40 -9.08
CA ARG A 333 -18.72 -6.92 -9.67
C ARG A 333 -18.96 -5.43 -9.38
N GLU A 334 -18.71 -4.98 -8.16
CA GLU A 334 -18.90 -3.58 -7.80
C GLU A 334 -17.88 -2.70 -8.51
N THR A 335 -18.30 -1.83 -9.41
CA THR A 335 -17.42 -0.88 -10.11
C THR A 335 -18.13 0.46 -10.31
N GLY A 336 -17.36 1.54 -10.28
CA GLY A 336 -17.86 2.90 -10.56
C GLY A 336 -17.22 3.47 -11.82
N LYS A 337 -17.64 4.67 -12.24
CA LYS A 337 -17.12 5.35 -13.45
C LYS A 337 -15.60 5.56 -13.45
N GLY A 338 -14.96 5.58 -12.27
CA GLY A 338 -13.50 5.68 -12.12
C GLY A 338 -12.74 4.33 -12.22
N TYR A 339 -13.42 3.21 -12.49
CA TYR A 339 -12.84 1.86 -12.46
C TYR A 339 -12.80 1.16 -13.82
N ALA A 340 -13.78 1.41 -14.70
CA ALA A 340 -13.87 0.79 -16.01
C ALA A 340 -14.43 1.79 -17.03
N ARG A 341 -13.89 1.77 -18.26
CA ARG A 341 -14.33 2.67 -19.34
C ARG A 341 -15.75 2.36 -19.82
N ASN A 342 -16.13 1.07 -19.86
CA ASN A 342 -17.48 0.60 -20.12
C ASN A 342 -17.88 -0.43 -19.06
N ILE A 343 -18.79 -0.05 -18.15
CA ILE A 343 -19.23 -0.89 -17.03
C ILE A 343 -20.04 -2.10 -17.53
N GLU A 344 -20.87 -1.93 -18.56
CA GLU A 344 -21.74 -3.01 -19.05
C GLU A 344 -20.93 -4.14 -19.68
N ASP A 345 -19.99 -3.79 -20.56
CA ASP A 345 -19.08 -4.76 -21.17
C ASP A 345 -18.19 -5.43 -20.13
N TYR A 346 -17.63 -4.66 -19.20
CA TYR A 346 -16.82 -5.18 -18.10
C TYR A 346 -17.56 -6.25 -17.30
N LEU A 347 -18.81 -5.96 -16.89
CA LEU A 347 -19.63 -6.91 -16.14
C LEU A 347 -19.98 -8.14 -16.97
N ARG A 348 -20.38 -7.95 -18.23
CA ARG A 348 -20.74 -9.04 -19.15
C ARG A 348 -19.55 -9.97 -19.40
N ILE A 349 -18.39 -9.43 -19.77
CA ILE A 349 -17.17 -10.21 -20.07
C ILE A 349 -16.75 -11.01 -18.84
N GLN A 350 -16.73 -10.38 -17.67
CA GLN A 350 -16.38 -11.03 -16.41
C GLN A 350 -17.34 -12.18 -16.06
N ARG A 351 -18.64 -11.95 -16.16
CA ARG A 351 -19.67 -12.97 -15.94
C ARG A 351 -19.48 -14.14 -16.89
N ASP A 352 -19.39 -13.86 -18.18
CA ASP A 352 -19.31 -14.90 -19.20
C ASP A 352 -18.02 -15.73 -19.04
N PHE A 353 -16.94 -15.09 -18.59
CA PHE A 353 -15.69 -15.78 -18.25
C PHE A 353 -15.84 -16.69 -17.03
N MET A 354 -16.45 -16.21 -15.94
CA MET A 354 -16.77 -17.02 -14.77
C MET A 354 -17.59 -18.26 -15.15
N LEU A 355 -18.59 -18.11 -16.04
CA LEU A 355 -19.43 -19.22 -16.51
C LEU A 355 -18.66 -20.23 -17.38
N ARG A 356 -17.65 -19.79 -18.14
CA ARG A 356 -16.73 -20.70 -18.86
C ARG A 356 -15.82 -21.45 -17.88
N LEU A 357 -15.25 -20.75 -16.90
CA LEU A 357 -14.42 -21.37 -15.85
C LEU A 357 -15.17 -22.47 -15.09
N ASP A 358 -16.44 -22.25 -14.73
CA ASP A 358 -17.31 -23.24 -14.08
C ASP A 358 -17.50 -24.51 -14.93
N LYS A 359 -17.58 -24.37 -16.25
CA LYS A 359 -17.72 -25.52 -17.17
C LYS A 359 -16.42 -26.29 -17.37
N GLU A 360 -15.28 -25.62 -17.21
CA GLU A 360 -13.96 -26.14 -17.62
C GLU A 360 -13.05 -26.55 -16.44
N SER A 361 -13.48 -26.29 -15.20
CA SER A 361 -12.69 -26.50 -13.99
C SER A 361 -13.56 -26.74 -12.74
N ASN A 362 -12.92 -27.12 -11.63
CA ASN A 362 -13.50 -27.03 -10.29
C ASN A 362 -13.30 -25.60 -9.78
N LEU A 363 -14.31 -24.77 -9.99
CA LEU A 363 -14.26 -23.34 -9.73
C LEU A 363 -14.53 -23.03 -8.25
N THR A 364 -13.81 -22.06 -7.71
CA THR A 364 -14.21 -21.34 -6.49
C THR A 364 -14.14 -19.85 -6.74
N VAL A 365 -15.26 -19.14 -6.54
CA VAL A 365 -15.35 -17.69 -6.71
C VAL A 365 -15.04 -17.02 -5.38
N THR A 366 -13.94 -16.26 -5.33
CA THR A 366 -13.54 -15.51 -4.14
C THR A 366 -14.19 -14.13 -4.13
N LEU A 367 -14.77 -13.78 -2.99
CA LEU A 367 -15.48 -12.52 -2.76
C LEU A 367 -14.58 -11.52 -2.03
N HIS A 368 -14.60 -10.26 -2.48
CA HIS A 368 -13.72 -9.20 -1.99
C HIS A 368 -14.47 -7.96 -1.54
N GLY A 369 -15.80 -8.04 -1.52
CA GLY A 369 -16.68 -7.07 -0.89
C GLY A 369 -18.12 -7.11 -1.37
N GLU A 370 -18.39 -7.81 -2.49
CA GLU A 370 -19.65 -7.82 -3.22
C GLU A 370 -20.83 -8.27 -2.33
N ARG A 371 -21.83 -7.39 -2.15
CA ARG A 371 -22.91 -7.58 -1.16
C ARG A 371 -23.84 -8.73 -1.49
N GLU A 372 -24.30 -8.80 -2.72
CA GLU A 372 -25.27 -9.79 -3.19
C GLU A 372 -24.73 -11.21 -3.05
N GLU A 373 -23.48 -11.43 -3.46
CA GLU A 373 -22.80 -12.72 -3.33
C GLU A 373 -22.57 -13.12 -1.86
N LYS A 374 -22.29 -12.16 -0.97
CA LYS A 374 -22.21 -12.44 0.47
C LYS A 374 -23.53 -12.97 1.02
N ALA A 375 -24.67 -12.50 0.52
CA ALA A 375 -25.98 -12.99 0.97
C ALA A 375 -26.12 -14.50 0.73
N PHE A 376 -25.65 -14.98 -0.44
CA PHE A 376 -25.59 -16.41 -0.76
C PHE A 376 -24.56 -17.15 0.10
N PHE A 377 -23.34 -16.62 0.24
CA PHE A 377 -22.29 -17.24 1.05
C PHE A 377 -22.71 -17.46 2.50
N PHE A 378 -23.37 -16.47 3.11
CA PHE A 378 -23.89 -16.54 4.48
C PHE A 378 -25.27 -17.21 4.58
N ARG A 379 -25.87 -17.63 3.45
CA ARG A 379 -27.17 -18.32 3.39
C ARG A 379 -28.30 -17.56 4.08
N HIS A 380 -28.38 -16.24 3.88
CA HIS A 380 -29.38 -15.38 4.52
C HIS A 380 -30.63 -15.19 3.63
N PRO A 381 -31.78 -15.83 3.90
CA PRO A 381 -32.90 -15.93 2.95
C PRO A 381 -33.44 -14.59 2.45
N GLU A 382 -33.73 -13.66 3.36
CA GLU A 382 -34.29 -12.34 2.99
C GLU A 382 -33.31 -11.51 2.14
N ARG A 383 -32.00 -11.63 2.39
CA ARG A 383 -30.96 -10.93 1.65
C ARG A 383 -30.68 -11.61 0.31
N ILE A 384 -30.87 -12.93 0.21
CA ILE A 384 -30.81 -13.66 -1.07
C ILE A 384 -31.92 -13.19 -1.99
N GLU A 385 -33.16 -13.06 -1.50
CA GLU A 385 -34.27 -12.57 -2.32
C GLU A 385 -33.99 -11.16 -2.87
N ALA A 386 -33.55 -10.24 -2.00
CA ALA A 386 -33.14 -8.90 -2.41
C ALA A 386 -31.96 -8.90 -3.40
N ALA A 387 -30.97 -9.78 -3.18
CA ALA A 387 -29.83 -9.95 -4.07
C ALA A 387 -30.26 -10.42 -5.46
N VAL A 388 -31.12 -11.44 -5.56
CA VAL A 388 -31.63 -11.95 -6.83
C VAL A 388 -32.37 -10.84 -7.60
N ASN A 389 -33.23 -10.08 -6.92
CA ASN A 389 -33.94 -8.96 -7.55
C ASN A 389 -32.98 -7.89 -8.10
N THR A 390 -31.95 -7.55 -7.32
CA THR A 390 -30.92 -6.59 -7.72
C THR A 390 -30.12 -7.10 -8.93
N LEU A 391 -29.69 -8.36 -8.90
CA LEU A 391 -28.89 -8.98 -9.96
C LEU A 391 -29.70 -9.19 -11.25
N ARG A 392 -31.01 -9.41 -11.18
CA ARG A 392 -31.88 -9.39 -12.39
C ARG A 392 -32.04 -7.97 -12.91
N GLY A 393 -32.28 -7.00 -12.02
CA GLY A 393 -32.50 -5.60 -12.38
C GLY A 393 -31.31 -4.94 -13.07
N ASN A 394 -30.08 -5.32 -12.73
CA ASN A 394 -28.87 -4.83 -13.38
C ASN A 394 -28.38 -5.70 -14.56
N GLY A 395 -29.15 -6.72 -14.95
CA GLY A 395 -28.82 -7.60 -16.08
C GLY A 395 -27.69 -8.60 -15.82
N TRP A 396 -27.20 -8.74 -14.57
CA TRP A 396 -26.22 -9.76 -14.20
C TRP A 396 -26.82 -11.16 -14.35
N LEU A 397 -28.02 -11.37 -13.79
CA LEU A 397 -28.86 -12.55 -14.03
C LEU A 397 -29.74 -12.31 -15.25
N THR A 398 -29.63 -13.19 -16.24
CA THR A 398 -30.51 -13.25 -17.42
C THR A 398 -31.15 -14.63 -17.51
N SER A 399 -32.23 -14.75 -18.28
CA SER A 399 -32.91 -16.04 -18.47
C SER A 399 -32.01 -17.15 -18.99
N GLN A 400 -30.92 -16.81 -19.70
CA GLN A 400 -29.96 -17.77 -20.25
C GLN A 400 -28.91 -18.24 -19.23
N ASN A 401 -28.56 -17.42 -18.24
CA ASN A 401 -27.45 -17.70 -17.32
C ASN A 401 -27.87 -17.94 -15.87
N GLU A 402 -29.10 -17.58 -15.51
CA GLU A 402 -29.55 -17.50 -14.11
C GLU A 402 -29.35 -18.84 -13.38
N ALA A 403 -29.77 -19.95 -13.97
CA ALA A 403 -29.63 -21.26 -13.36
C ALA A 403 -28.15 -21.62 -13.05
N GLN A 404 -27.22 -21.25 -13.94
CA GLN A 404 -25.80 -21.52 -13.73
C GLN A 404 -25.21 -20.61 -12.66
N ILE A 405 -25.54 -19.32 -12.67
CA ILE A 405 -25.05 -18.35 -11.67
C ILE A 405 -25.55 -18.71 -10.27
N LEU A 406 -26.85 -19.02 -10.13
CA LEU A 406 -27.40 -19.42 -8.82
C LEU A 406 -26.72 -20.70 -8.30
N LYS A 407 -26.47 -21.69 -9.16
CA LYS A 407 -25.70 -22.89 -8.78
C LYS A 407 -24.29 -22.54 -8.30
N ILE A 408 -23.58 -21.62 -8.98
CA ILE A 408 -22.26 -21.13 -8.54
C ILE A 408 -22.40 -20.44 -7.18
N TYR A 409 -23.39 -19.57 -7.02
CA TYR A 409 -23.54 -18.75 -5.82
C TYR A 409 -23.91 -19.58 -4.58
N GLU A 410 -24.68 -20.64 -4.76
CA GLU A 410 -25.05 -21.57 -3.69
C GLU A 410 -23.90 -22.47 -3.23
N ASN A 411 -22.99 -22.84 -4.15
CA ASN A 411 -22.08 -23.97 -3.93
C ASN A 411 -20.59 -23.65 -4.03
N GLN A 412 -20.20 -22.54 -4.66
CA GLN A 412 -18.83 -22.30 -5.12
C GLN A 412 -18.26 -20.95 -4.65
N LEU A 413 -18.93 -20.25 -3.74
CA LEU A 413 -18.44 -18.98 -3.20
C LEU A 413 -17.47 -19.19 -2.01
N PHE A 414 -16.46 -18.34 -1.94
CA PHE A 414 -15.55 -18.25 -0.80
C PHE A 414 -15.40 -16.81 -0.33
N PHE A 415 -15.66 -16.58 0.96
CA PHE A 415 -15.41 -15.31 1.63
C PHE A 415 -14.67 -15.55 2.94
N ASN A 416 -13.53 -14.87 3.11
CA ASN A 416 -12.71 -15.02 4.30
C ASN A 416 -13.04 -13.93 5.32
N ARG A 417 -13.22 -14.34 6.58
CA ARG A 417 -13.37 -13.43 7.73
C ARG A 417 -12.06 -13.12 8.42
N SER A 418 -11.03 -13.94 8.21
CA SER A 418 -9.63 -13.63 8.53
C SER A 418 -8.75 -13.74 7.30
N VAL A 419 -7.61 -13.08 7.30
CA VAL A 419 -6.64 -13.24 6.20
C VAL A 419 -6.05 -14.65 6.20
N GLU A 420 -5.86 -15.25 7.37
CA GLU A 420 -5.39 -16.63 7.52
C GLU A 420 -6.30 -17.65 6.83
N GLN A 421 -7.63 -17.50 6.93
CA GLN A 421 -8.58 -18.35 6.19
C GLN A 421 -8.35 -18.29 4.68
N TYR A 422 -8.03 -17.11 4.13
CA TYR A 422 -7.69 -16.99 2.72
C TYR A 422 -6.39 -17.71 2.39
N ASP A 423 -5.38 -17.59 3.25
CA ASP A 423 -4.08 -18.25 3.06
C ASP A 423 -4.21 -19.78 3.07
N GLU A 424 -5.02 -20.33 3.97
CA GLU A 424 -5.33 -21.76 4.02
C GLU A 424 -6.06 -22.21 2.76
N PHE A 425 -7.11 -21.50 2.37
CA PHE A 425 -7.89 -21.79 1.18
C PHE A 425 -7.02 -21.75 -0.09
N ILE A 426 -6.30 -20.66 -0.32
CA ILE A 426 -5.66 -20.41 -1.62
C ILE A 426 -4.58 -21.44 -1.93
N ARG A 427 -3.89 -21.96 -0.90
CA ARG A 427 -2.89 -23.05 -1.04
C ARG A 427 -3.47 -24.36 -1.56
N THR A 428 -4.79 -24.55 -1.48
CA THR A 428 -5.46 -25.75 -1.99
C THR A 428 -5.81 -25.67 -3.48
N MET A 429 -5.58 -24.52 -4.11
CA MET A 429 -5.90 -24.23 -5.50
C MET A 429 -4.70 -24.49 -6.41
N ASP A 430 -4.97 -24.77 -7.68
CA ASP A 430 -3.92 -24.97 -8.70
C ASP A 430 -3.58 -23.66 -9.43
N LEU A 431 -4.56 -22.75 -9.54
CA LEU A 431 -4.44 -21.47 -10.25
C LEU A 431 -5.37 -20.44 -9.61
N ALA A 432 -4.89 -19.20 -9.48
CA ALA A 432 -5.72 -18.03 -9.18
C ALA A 432 -5.83 -17.16 -10.45
N ILE A 433 -7.04 -16.74 -10.79
CA ILE A 433 -7.28 -15.90 -11.98
C ILE A 433 -8.40 -14.90 -11.72
N GLY A 434 -8.33 -13.71 -12.30
CA GLY A 434 -9.48 -12.77 -12.30
C GLY A 434 -9.08 -11.33 -12.10
N TYR A 435 -9.98 -10.56 -11.48
CA TYR A 435 -9.96 -9.10 -11.53
C TYR A 435 -9.39 -8.45 -10.26
N ARG A 436 -9.30 -9.15 -9.13
CA ARG A 436 -8.83 -8.56 -7.87
C ARG A 436 -7.36 -8.84 -7.69
N VAL A 437 -6.54 -7.80 -7.72
CA VAL A 437 -5.09 -7.91 -7.44
C VAL A 437 -4.80 -8.64 -6.13
N HIS A 438 -5.54 -8.36 -5.05
CA HIS A 438 -5.36 -9.05 -3.77
C HIS A 438 -5.98 -10.46 -3.70
N GLY A 439 -6.70 -10.90 -4.74
CA GLY A 439 -6.96 -12.31 -4.97
C GLY A 439 -5.79 -13.05 -5.63
N ILE A 440 -4.87 -12.32 -6.25
CA ILE A 440 -3.74 -12.87 -7.02
C ILE A 440 -2.43 -12.79 -6.23
N LEU A 441 -2.09 -11.65 -5.62
CA LEU A 441 -0.81 -11.48 -4.93
C LEU A 441 -0.60 -12.51 -3.79
N PRO A 442 -1.58 -12.74 -2.89
CA PRO A 442 -1.42 -13.74 -1.84
C PRO A 442 -1.35 -15.18 -2.36
N ALA A 443 -1.99 -15.46 -3.49
CA ALA A 443 -1.90 -16.76 -4.15
C ALA A 443 -0.46 -17.01 -4.60
N MET A 444 0.11 -16.06 -5.35
CA MET A 444 1.49 -16.13 -5.83
C MET A 444 2.49 -16.17 -4.68
N ALA A 445 2.31 -15.36 -3.64
CA ALA A 445 3.13 -15.40 -2.44
C ALA A 445 3.07 -16.75 -1.71
N SER A 446 1.99 -17.52 -1.90
CA SER A 446 1.81 -18.88 -1.36
C SER A 446 2.29 -19.98 -2.31
N GLY A 447 2.91 -19.64 -3.43
CA GLY A 447 3.38 -20.58 -4.44
C GLY A 447 2.32 -21.01 -5.45
N VAL A 448 1.13 -20.41 -5.46
CA VAL A 448 0.07 -20.73 -6.43
C VAL A 448 0.18 -19.78 -7.62
N PRO A 449 0.29 -20.28 -8.87
CA PRO A 449 0.29 -19.44 -10.06
C PRO A 449 -0.92 -18.50 -10.10
N GLY A 450 -0.71 -17.25 -10.51
CA GLY A 450 -1.72 -16.20 -10.50
C GLY A 450 -1.74 -15.39 -11.81
N VAL A 451 -2.92 -15.18 -12.38
CA VAL A 451 -3.11 -14.40 -13.62
C VAL A 451 -4.14 -13.29 -13.38
N LEU A 452 -3.80 -12.06 -13.75
CA LEU A 452 -4.66 -10.90 -13.52
C LEU A 452 -5.26 -10.40 -14.83
N VAL A 453 -6.55 -10.05 -14.82
CA VAL A 453 -7.20 -9.41 -15.97
C VAL A 453 -6.83 -7.92 -16.00
N ASP A 454 -6.37 -7.44 -17.14
CA ASP A 454 -6.01 -6.04 -17.38
C ASP A 454 -7.27 -5.22 -17.69
N TYR A 455 -7.80 -4.55 -16.68
CA TYR A 455 -9.00 -3.70 -16.81
C TYR A 455 -8.84 -2.31 -16.15
N ASP A 456 -7.90 -2.14 -15.21
CA ASP A 456 -7.60 -0.85 -14.56
C ASP A 456 -6.10 -0.63 -14.33
N GLU A 457 -5.67 0.63 -14.33
CA GLU A 457 -4.25 1.02 -14.22
C GLU A 457 -3.61 0.62 -12.88
N ARG A 458 -4.39 0.49 -11.80
CA ARG A 458 -3.85 0.18 -10.47
C ARG A 458 -3.42 -1.28 -10.38
N SER A 459 -4.25 -2.15 -10.94
CA SER A 459 -4.02 -3.58 -11.04
C SER A 459 -2.87 -3.84 -12.02
N LYS A 460 -2.88 -3.12 -13.15
CA LYS A 460 -1.82 -3.17 -14.16
C LYS A 460 -0.46 -2.73 -13.62
N GLU A 461 -0.38 -1.59 -12.93
CA GLU A 461 0.87 -1.08 -12.36
C GLU A 461 1.53 -2.09 -11.42
N LEU A 462 0.74 -2.71 -10.54
CA LEU A 462 1.24 -3.74 -9.62
C LEU A 462 1.69 -5.00 -10.37
N ALA A 463 0.93 -5.41 -11.38
CA ALA A 463 1.27 -6.55 -12.20
C ALA A 463 2.57 -6.33 -12.98
N GLU A 464 2.75 -5.16 -13.59
CA GLU A 464 3.99 -4.78 -14.29
C GLU A 464 5.18 -4.75 -13.33
N THR A 465 5.02 -4.14 -12.15
CA THR A 465 6.07 -4.04 -11.14
C THR A 465 6.56 -5.42 -10.71
N HIS A 466 5.64 -6.35 -10.46
CA HIS A 466 5.95 -7.71 -10.02
C HIS A 466 6.13 -8.71 -11.17
N CYS A 467 5.95 -8.29 -12.43
CA CYS A 467 5.93 -9.16 -13.61
C CYS A 467 4.88 -10.27 -13.53
N ILE A 468 3.71 -9.97 -12.98
CA ILE A 468 2.55 -10.87 -12.92
C ILE A 468 1.93 -10.97 -14.31
N PRO A 469 1.55 -12.17 -14.78
CA PRO A 469 0.86 -12.32 -16.04
C PRO A 469 -0.44 -11.50 -16.10
N LEU A 470 -0.56 -10.71 -17.17
CA LEU A 470 -1.76 -9.95 -17.51
C LEU A 470 -2.46 -10.57 -18.72
N ILE A 471 -3.79 -10.57 -18.68
CA ILE A 471 -4.64 -11.04 -19.78
C ILE A 471 -5.67 -9.95 -20.11
N SER A 472 -5.85 -9.66 -21.40
CA SER A 472 -6.74 -8.58 -21.82
C SER A 472 -8.22 -8.99 -21.65
N GLU A 473 -9.11 -8.01 -21.48
CA GLU A 473 -10.55 -8.28 -21.49
C GLU A 473 -11.02 -8.90 -22.82
N ASP A 474 -10.37 -8.55 -23.93
CA ASP A 474 -10.64 -9.10 -25.25
C ASP A 474 -10.32 -10.60 -25.33
N ASP A 475 -9.17 -11.02 -24.80
CA ASP A 475 -8.78 -12.42 -24.74
C ASP A 475 -9.73 -13.20 -23.82
N VAL A 476 -10.02 -12.63 -22.65
CA VAL A 476 -10.96 -13.19 -21.69
C VAL A 476 -12.34 -13.38 -22.32
N ALA A 477 -12.79 -12.44 -23.17
CA ALA A 477 -14.09 -12.53 -23.83
C ALA A 477 -14.18 -13.64 -24.90
N LYS A 478 -13.05 -14.02 -25.52
CA LYS A 478 -13.02 -14.85 -26.73
C LYS A 478 -12.44 -16.24 -26.52
N LEU A 479 -11.54 -16.42 -25.55
CA LEU A 479 -10.72 -17.62 -25.40
C LEU A 479 -11.11 -18.45 -24.17
N SER A 480 -10.78 -19.74 -24.19
CA SER A 480 -10.78 -20.55 -22.98
C SER A 480 -9.60 -20.15 -22.09
N TRP A 481 -9.73 -20.31 -20.77
CA TRP A 481 -8.60 -20.10 -19.86
C TRP A 481 -7.42 -21.03 -20.19
N ARG A 482 -7.68 -22.18 -20.83
CA ARG A 482 -6.65 -23.14 -21.26
C ARG A 482 -5.81 -22.62 -22.43
N ASP A 483 -6.39 -21.78 -23.27
CA ASP A 483 -5.67 -21.14 -24.38
C ASP A 483 -4.86 -19.93 -23.89
N ILE A 484 -5.38 -19.27 -22.86
CA ILE A 484 -4.77 -18.12 -22.21
C ILE A 484 -3.58 -18.55 -21.34
N TYR A 485 -3.75 -19.59 -20.52
CA TYR A 485 -2.74 -20.07 -19.59
C TYR A 485 -1.63 -20.82 -20.29
N LYS A 486 -0.38 -20.40 -20.03
CA LYS A 486 0.83 -21.12 -20.43
C LYS A 486 1.85 -21.10 -19.29
N PRO A 487 2.55 -22.22 -18.99
CA PRO A 487 3.56 -22.27 -17.94
C PRO A 487 4.61 -21.15 -18.04
N GLU A 488 5.01 -20.79 -19.25
CA GLU A 488 6.05 -19.80 -19.56
C GLU A 488 5.66 -18.37 -19.17
N LEU A 489 4.36 -18.10 -18.95
CA LEU A 489 3.90 -16.79 -18.47
C LEU A 489 4.59 -16.39 -17.14
N PHE A 490 4.96 -17.39 -16.33
CA PHE A 490 5.53 -17.18 -15.00
C PHE A 490 7.06 -17.03 -14.99
N ASP A 491 7.74 -17.21 -16.13
CA ASP A 491 9.20 -17.16 -16.19
C ASP A 491 9.73 -15.77 -15.83
N LYS A 492 9.07 -14.71 -16.34
CA LYS A 492 9.42 -13.32 -16.03
C LYS A 492 9.27 -13.03 -14.54
N PHE A 493 8.16 -13.46 -13.94
CA PHE A 493 7.92 -13.35 -12.50
C PHE A 493 9.03 -14.05 -11.70
N GLN A 494 9.25 -15.35 -11.97
CA GLN A 494 10.21 -16.18 -11.22
C GLN A 494 11.65 -15.64 -11.32
N LYS A 495 12.00 -15.04 -12.47
CA LYS A 495 13.31 -14.39 -12.68
C LYS A 495 13.43 -13.06 -11.92
N ALA A 496 12.36 -12.26 -11.90
CA ALA A 496 12.38 -10.92 -11.30
C ALA A 496 12.21 -10.93 -9.77
N PHE A 497 11.46 -11.89 -9.23
CA PHE A 497 11.02 -11.89 -7.83
C PHE A 497 12.15 -11.75 -6.80
N PRO A 498 13.30 -12.44 -6.89
CA PRO A 498 14.39 -12.26 -5.92
C PRO A 498 14.90 -10.82 -5.85
N GLN A 499 14.97 -10.13 -6.99
CA GLN A 499 15.38 -8.72 -7.02
C GLN A 499 14.30 -7.80 -6.42
N ARG A 500 13.02 -8.09 -6.66
CA ARG A 500 11.90 -7.34 -6.05
C ARG A 500 11.86 -7.52 -4.53
N TYR A 501 12.12 -8.73 -4.05
CA TYR A 501 12.25 -9.02 -2.62
C TYR A 501 13.37 -8.19 -2.00
N ARG A 502 14.57 -8.17 -2.62
CA ARG A 502 15.69 -7.35 -2.16
C ARG A 502 15.39 -5.86 -2.21
N THR A 503 14.66 -5.39 -3.22
CA THR A 503 14.24 -3.99 -3.33
C THR A 503 13.38 -3.58 -2.13
N MET A 504 12.36 -4.39 -1.78
CA MET A 504 11.55 -4.16 -0.58
C MET A 504 12.41 -4.20 0.70
N ARG A 505 13.30 -5.18 0.83
CA ARG A 505 14.22 -5.28 1.98
C ARG A 505 15.14 -4.06 2.10
N GLU A 506 15.73 -3.62 1.01
CA GLU A 506 16.59 -2.44 0.98
C GLU A 506 15.83 -1.16 1.30
N PHE A 507 14.60 -1.01 0.80
CA PHE A 507 13.71 0.08 1.17
C PHE A 507 13.48 0.15 2.68
N LEU A 508 13.16 -0.98 3.32
CA LEU A 508 12.97 -1.04 4.77
C LEU A 508 14.28 -0.71 5.52
N ASN A 509 15.42 -1.25 5.08
CA ASN A 509 16.74 -0.96 5.66
C ASN A 509 17.12 0.52 5.56
N ARG A 510 16.84 1.18 4.43
CA ARG A 510 17.18 2.60 4.22
C ARG A 510 16.36 3.53 5.11
N ASN A 511 15.11 3.15 5.35
CA ASN A 511 14.25 3.79 6.34
C ASN A 511 14.55 3.31 7.77
N SER A 512 15.52 2.42 7.97
CA SER A 512 15.83 1.75 9.23
C SER A 512 14.65 1.01 9.88
N VAL A 513 13.54 0.79 9.16
CA VAL A 513 12.34 0.16 9.71
C VAL A 513 12.68 -1.25 10.22
N PRO A 514 12.37 -1.62 11.47
CA PRO A 514 12.66 -2.96 11.95
C PRO A 514 11.80 -3.96 11.17
N HIS A 515 12.42 -4.97 10.56
CA HIS A 515 11.74 -5.87 9.63
C HIS A 515 12.21 -7.32 9.73
N ARG A 516 11.50 -8.21 9.04
CA ARG A 516 11.71 -9.66 9.00
C ARG A 516 12.10 -10.20 7.62
N LEU A 517 12.37 -9.31 6.66
CA LEU A 517 12.87 -9.61 5.30
C LEU A 517 14.39 -9.74 5.21
#